data_AF-A0A382E5H3-F1
#
_entry.id   AF-A0A382E5H3-F1
#
_cell.length_a   1.000
_cell.length_b   1.000
_cell.length_c   1.000
_cell.angle_alpha   90.00
_cell.angle_beta   90.00
_cell.angle_gamma   90.00
#
_symmetry.space_group_name_H-M   'P 1'
#
loop_
_entity.id
_entity.type
_entity.pdbx_description
1 polymer ?
#
loop_
_entity_poly.entity_id
_entity_poly.type
_entity_poly.pdbx_seq_one_letter_code
_entity_poly.pdbx_strand_id
1 'polypeptide(L)' 'MLMKTDDLGVPRFSNHDLIDMIYSGHIDKCHIVLCDPSDDIDQFNKVAEEHGISPLTKYIPLDVDRTEFDNAL' A
#
# COMPACT_ATOMS: atom_id res chain seq x y z
N MET A 1 -11.79 7.90 8.34
CA MET A 1 -10.50 7.63 7.69
C MET A 1 -9.40 7.71 8.74
N LEU A 2 -9.05 6.58 9.38
CA LEU A 2 -7.88 6.52 10.26
C LEU A 2 -6.81 5.76 9.47
N MET A 3 -5.96 6.49 8.75
CA MET A 3 -4.81 5.89 8.07
C MET A 3 -3.93 5.23 9.13
N LYS A 4 -3.67 3.93 8.99
CA LYS A 4 -2.78 3.22 9.90
C LYS A 4 -1.35 3.47 9.44
N THR A 5 -0.57 4.16 10.25
CA THR A 5 0.88 4.23 10.04
C THR A 5 1.53 3.04 10.75
N ASP A 6 2.67 2.57 10.26
CA ASP A 6 3.56 1.73 11.05
C ASP A 6 4.34 2.55 12.10
N ASP A 7 5.20 1.88 12.87
CA ASP A 7 6.03 2.51 13.92
C ASP A 7 7.07 3.49 13.35
N LEU A 8 7.34 3.45 12.04
CA LEU A 8 8.23 4.33 11.31
C LEU A 8 7.49 5.50 10.64
N GLY A 9 6.17 5.59 10.81
CA GLY A 9 5.33 6.62 10.19
C GLY A 9 5.00 6.36 8.72
N VAL A 10 5.30 5.16 8.21
CA VAL A 10 4.98 4.79 6.83
C VAL A 10 3.47 4.51 6.72
N PRO A 11 2.76 5.16 5.79
CA PRO A 11 1.32 4.95 5.62
C PRO A 11 1.04 3.54 5.09
N ARG A 12 0.19 2.80 5.80
CA ARG A 12 -0.39 1.54 5.34
C ARG A 12 -1.86 1.73 5.02
N PHE A 13 -2.28 1.11 3.92
CA PHE A 13 -3.65 1.16 3.42
C PHE A 13 -4.28 -0.22 3.49
N SER A 14 -5.48 -0.27 4.09
CA SER A 14 -6.34 -1.45 4.03
C SER A 14 -7.20 -1.42 2.76
N ASN A 15 -7.82 -2.55 2.41
CA ASN A 15 -8.76 -2.63 1.28
C ASN A 15 -9.88 -1.58 1.38
N HIS A 16 -10.32 -1.25 2.60
CA HIS A 16 -11.33 -0.22 2.82
C HIS A 16 -10.80 1.18 2.50
N ASP A 17 -9.56 1.48 2.86
CA ASP A 17 -8.92 2.76 2.55
C ASP A 17 -8.67 2.92 1.05
N LEU A 18 -8.35 1.83 0.34
CA LEU A 18 -8.22 1.82 -1.12
C LEU A 18 -9.55 2.11 -1.80
N ILE A 19 -10.62 1.45 -1.34
CA ILE A 19 -11.98 1.68 -1.81
C ILE A 19 -12.34 3.16 -1.63
N ASP A 20 -12.10 3.70 -0.44
CA ASP A 20 -12.39 5.10 -0.13
C ASP A 20 -11.57 6.05 -1.02
N MET A 21 -10.27 5.78 -1.24
CA MET A 21 -9.42 6.54 -2.16
C MET A 21 -9.94 6.52 -3.61
N ILE A 22 -10.37 5.36 -4.10
CA ILE A 22 -10.93 5.20 -5.44
C ILE A 22 -12.20 6.02 -5.57
N TYR A 23 -13.13 5.91 -4.61
CA TYR A 23 -14.40 6.64 -4.63
C TYR A 23 -14.22 8.14 -4.34
N SER A 24 -13.15 8.55 -3.66
CA SER A 24 -12.76 9.95 -3.43
C SER A 24 -12.11 10.60 -4.65
N GLY A 25 -11.87 9.85 -5.73
CA GLY A 25 -11.25 10.37 -6.96
C GLY A 25 -9.72 10.45 -6.90
N HIS A 26 -9.08 9.70 -5.99
CA HIS A 26 -7.61 9.60 -5.86
C HIS A 26 -7.06 8.28 -6.42
N ILE A 27 -7.73 7.72 -7.44
CA ILE A 27 -7.36 6.45 -8.08
C ILE A 27 -5.94 6.49 -8.67
N ASP A 28 -5.50 7.67 -9.12
CA ASP A 28 -4.16 7.90 -9.65
C ASP A 28 -3.08 7.61 -8.60
N LYS A 29 -3.39 7.67 -7.31
CA LYS A 29 -2.42 7.45 -6.22
C LYS A 29 -2.41 6.02 -5.69
N CYS A 30 -3.29 5.14 -6.17
CA CYS A 30 -3.36 3.77 -5.66
C CYS A 30 -2.08 2.96 -5.90
N HIS A 31 -1.31 3.27 -6.96
CA HIS A 31 -0.09 2.52 -7.29
C HIS A 31 1.13 2.88 -6.42
N ILE A 32 1.11 4.03 -5.74
CA ILE A 32 2.22 4.50 -4.88
C ILE A 32 2.04 4.13 -3.41
N VAL A 33 0.90 3.55 -3.04
CA VAL A 33 0.59 3.20 -1.65
C VAL A 33 0.99 1.76 -1.32
N LEU A 34 1.37 1.55 -0.07
CA LEU A 34 1.69 0.24 0.47
C LEU A 34 0.44 -0.39 1.08
N CYS A 35 0.05 -1.54 0.56
CA CYS A 35 -1.18 -2.24 0.92
C CYS A 35 -0.89 -3.43 1.83
N ASP A 36 -1.72 -3.67 2.83
CA ASP A 36 -1.59 -4.90 3.63
C ASP A 36 -1.73 -6.15 2.74
N PRO A 37 -0.90 -7.18 2.94
CA PRO A 37 -1.00 -8.41 2.16
C PRO A 37 -2.34 -9.11 2.42
N SER A 38 -3.14 -9.27 1.37
CA SER A 38 -4.48 -9.87 1.40
C SER A 38 -4.79 -10.57 0.07
N ASP A 39 -5.64 -11.60 0.11
CA ASP A 39 -6.11 -12.32 -1.08
C ASP A 39 -6.76 -11.37 -2.11
N ASP A 40 -7.44 -10.32 -1.64
CA ASP A 40 -8.08 -9.31 -2.50
C ASP A 40 -7.04 -8.53 -3.32
N ILE A 41 -5.89 -8.20 -2.71
CA ILE A 41 -4.78 -7.51 -3.37
C ILE A 41 -4.15 -8.41 -4.43
N ASP A 42 -4.03 -9.71 -4.14
CA ASP A 42 -3.53 -10.69 -5.09
C ASP A 42 -4.46 -10.87 -6.28
N GLN A 43 -5.77 -10.91 -6.05
CA GLN A 43 -6.76 -10.98 -7.10
C GLN A 43 -6.79 -9.68 -7.92
N PHE A 44 -6.72 -8.52 -7.27
CA PHE A 44 -6.60 -7.24 -7.96
C PHE A 44 -5.36 -7.20 -8.84
N ASN A 45 -4.20 -7.59 -8.32
CA ASN A 45 -2.94 -7.55 -9.07
C ASN A 45 -2.94 -8.47 -10.29
N LYS A 46 -3.55 -9.66 -10.19
CA LYS A 46 -3.75 -10.55 -11.34
C LYS A 46 -4.57 -9.88 -12.45
N VAL A 47 -5.71 -9.29 -12.09
CA VAL A 47 -6.58 -8.60 -13.04
C VAL A 47 -5.88 -7.34 -13.58
N ALA A 48 -5.16 -6.60 -12.74
CA ALA A 48 -4.41 -5.41 -13.14
C ALA A 48 -3.36 -5.77 -14.21
N GLU A 49 -2.63 -6.86 -14.03
CA GLU A 49 -1.66 -7.37 -15.01
C GLU A 49 -2.32 -7.74 -16.35
N GLU A 50 -3.48 -8.42 -16.31
CA GLU A 50 -4.25 -8.78 -17.51
C GLU A 50 -4.76 -7.55 -18.29
N HIS A 51 -5.05 -6.46 -17.58
CA HIS A 51 -5.55 -5.21 -18.16
C HIS A 51 -4.46 -4.15 -18.41
N GLY A 52 -3.19 -4.46 -18.14
CA GLY A 52 -2.07 -3.52 -18.29
C GLY A 52 -2.09 -2.35 -17.30
N ILE A 53 -2.76 -2.51 -16.16
CA ILE A 53 -2.82 -1.57 -15.05
C ILE A 53 -1.65 -1.86 -14.10
N SER A 54 -1.03 -0.81 -13.54
CA SER A 54 0.04 -0.99 -12.57
C SER A 54 -0.47 -1.73 -11.31
N PRO A 55 0.21 -2.78 -10.86
CA PRO A 55 -0.19 -3.51 -9.66
C PRO A 55 0.03 -2.66 -8.39
N LEU A 56 -0.71 -3.01 -7.33
CA LEU A 56 -0.54 -2.45 -6.01
C LEU A 56 0.71 -3.03 -5.34
N THR A 57 1.45 -2.16 -4.64
CA THR A 57 2.64 -2.57 -3.89
C THR A 57 2.22 -3.08 -2.52
N LYS A 58 2.65 -4.29 -2.16
CA LYS A 58 2.41 -4.85 -0.83
C LYS A 58 3.34 -4.22 0.20
N TYR A 59 2.81 -3.94 1.38
CA TYR A 59 3.58 -3.53 2.53
C TYR A 59 4.45 -4.69 3.00
N ILE A 60 5.75 -4.43 3.12
CA ILE A 60 6.74 -5.37 3.66
C ILE A 60 7.30 -4.71 4.92
N PRO A 61 7.09 -5.29 6.11
CA PRO A 61 7.69 -4.78 7.33
C PRO A 61 9.21 -4.90 7.19
N LEU A 62 9.90 -3.78 7.41
CA LEU A 62 11.36 -3.78 7.45
C LEU A 62 11.79 -4.32 8.81
N ASP A 63 12.57 -5.39 8.82
CA ASP A 63 13.20 -5.95 10.02
C ASP A 63 14.52 -5.20 10.31
N VAL A 64 14.42 -3.88 10.42
CA VAL A 64 15.57 -3.00 10.73
C VAL A 64 15.24 -2.17 11.95
N ASP A 65 16.22 -1.99 12.82
CA ASP A 65 16.06 -1.10 13.96
C ASP A 65 15.89 0.34 13.44
N ARG A 66 15.07 1.15 14.12
CA ARG A 66 14.84 2.56 13.77
C ARG A 66 16.15 3.33 13.56
N THR A 67 17.16 3.01 14.36
CA THR A 67 18.48 3.66 14.28
C THR A 67 19.22 3.31 12.99
N GLU A 68 19.03 2.10 12.46
CA GLU A 68 19.62 1.69 11.18
C GLU A 68 18.88 2.32 9.99
N PHE A 69 17.55 2.48 10.11
CA PHE A 69 16.74 3.16 9.09
C PHE A 69 17.08 4.64 8.96
N ASP A 70 17.21 5.37 10.08
CA ASP A 70 17.53 6.80 10.09
C ASP A 70 18.93 7.11 9.52
N ASN A 71 19.84 6.12 9.47
CA ASN A 71 21.16 6.26 8.87
C ASN A 71 21.20 5.94 7.35
N ALA A 72 20.12 5.41 6.78
CA ALA A 72 20.03 5.02 5.38
C ALA A 72 19.35 6.06 4.47
N LEU A 73 18.73 7.09 5.06
CA LEU A 73 18.04 8.21 4.38
C LEU A 73 18.93 9.43 4.23
#